data_AF-W4VDH8-F1
#
_entry.id   AF-W4VDH8-F1
#
_cell.length_a   1.000
_cell.length_b   1.000
_cell.length_c   1.000
_cell.angle_alpha   90.00
_cell.angle_beta   90.00
_cell.angle_gamma   90.00
#
_symmetry.space_group_name_H-M   'P 1'
#
loop_
_entity.id
_entity.type
_entity.pdbx_description
1 polymer ?
#
loop_
_entity_poly.entity_id
_entity_poly.type
_entity_poly.pdbx_seq_one_letter_code
_entity_poly.pdbx_strand_id
1 'polypeptide(L)' 'MVVNNAFKMDIHFSEKLYKKETIQGFRDKYLKNLKDIVEYTAQTQEVFFTPSDFETLDINQEELDMLFG' A
#
# COMPACT_ATOMS: atom_id res chain seq x y z
N MET A 1 0.74 -8.56 6.46
CA MET A 1 -0.46 -8.88 7.28
C MET A 1 -0.38 -8.15 8.61
N VAL A 2 -1.51 -7.79 9.23
CA VAL A 2 -1.51 -7.25 10.60
C VAL A 2 -1.87 -8.37 11.56
N VAL A 3 -1.00 -8.66 12.53
CA VAL A 3 -1.20 -9.70 13.55
C VAL A 3 -0.81 -9.10 14.90
N ASN A 4 -1.68 -9.24 15.91
CA ASN A 4 -1.48 -8.66 17.25
C ASN A 4 -1.14 -7.16 17.20
N ASN A 5 -1.91 -6.39 16.42
CA ASN A 5 -1.69 -4.96 16.18
C ASN A 5 -0.33 -4.58 15.55
N ALA A 6 0.41 -5.54 14.99
CA ALA A 6 1.67 -5.28 14.32
C ALA A 6 1.61 -5.68 12.84
N PHE A 7 2.02 -4.77 11.96
CA PHE A 7 2.25 -5.12 10.56
C PHE A 7 3.49 -6.04 10.46
N LYS A 8 3.29 -7.21 9.87
CA LYS A 8 4.31 -8.21 9.57
C LYS A 8 4.40 -8.46 8.08
N MET A 9 5.64 -8.60 7.61
CA MET A 9 5.98 -8.92 6.23
C MET A 9 7.19 -9.85 6.23
N ASP A 10 7.05 -10.98 5.55
CA ASP A 10 8.13 -11.95 5.36
C ASP A 10 8.60 -11.89 3.90
N ILE A 11 9.90 -11.71 3.71
CA ILE A 11 10.52 -11.68 2.38
C ILE A 11 11.37 -12.93 2.25
N HIS A 12 10.92 -13.83 1.38
CA HIS A 12 11.65 -15.04 1.03
C HIS A 12 12.49 -14.78 -0.21
N PHE A 13 13.76 -15.18 -0.18
CA PHE A 13 14.69 -14.97 -1.28
C PHE A 13 15.68 -16.14 -1.39
N SER A 14 16.25 -16.31 -2.58
CA SER A 14 17.31 -17.29 -2.79
C SER A 14 18.67 -16.70 -2.42
N GLU A 15 19.31 -17.26 -1.40
CA GLU A 15 20.67 -16.88 -0.98
C GLU A 15 21.74 -17.17 -2.06
N LYS A 16 21.42 -18.05 -3.03
CA LYS A 16 22.30 -18.30 -4.18
C LYS A 16 22.29 -17.15 -5.19
N LEU A 17 21.21 -16.36 -5.22
CA LEU A 17 21.00 -15.29 -6.20
C LEU A 17 21.18 -13.90 -5.59
N TYR A 18 20.90 -13.74 -4.30
CA TYR A 18 20.95 -12.46 -3.62
C TYR A 18 21.75 -12.51 -2.33
N LYS A 19 22.53 -11.44 -2.12
CA LYS A 19 23.13 -11.18 -0.82
C LYS A 19 22.06 -10.70 0.15
N LYS A 20 22.22 -11.07 1.42
CA LYS A 20 21.28 -10.69 2.50
C LYS A 20 21.16 -9.18 2.64
N GLU A 21 22.26 -8.45 2.49
CA GLU A 21 22.31 -6.99 2.59
C GLU A 21 21.46 -6.32 1.51
N THR A 22 21.43 -6.88 0.30
CA THR A 22 20.58 -6.40 -0.79
C THR A 22 19.10 -6.50 -0.41
N ILE A 23 18.70 -7.64 0.14
CA ILE A 23 17.30 -7.89 0.53
C ILE A 23 16.91 -7.06 1.76
N GLN A 24 17.84 -6.85 2.71
CA GLN A 24 17.64 -5.93 3.82
C GLN A 24 17.41 -4.49 3.32
N GLY A 25 18.24 -4.03 2.38
CA GLY A 25 18.05 -2.70 1.78
C GLY A 25 16.72 -2.56 1.06
N PHE A 26 16.28 -3.61 0.36
CA PHE A 26 14.93 -3.65 -0.23
C PHE A 26 13.83 -3.58 0.83
N ARG A 27 13.90 -4.42 1.86
CA ARG A 27 12.95 -4.45 2.98
C ARG A 27 12.83 -3.07 3.63
N ASP A 28 13.95 -2.42 3.90
CA ASP A 28 13.98 -1.15 4.62
C ASP A 28 13.36 -0.03 3.79
N LYS A 29 13.67 0.02 2.48
CA LYS A 29 13.03 0.95 1.53
C LYS A 29 11.53 0.69 1.39
N TYR A 30 11.13 -0.58 1.31
CA TYR A 30 9.72 -0.95 1.21
C TYR A 30 8.94 -0.50 2.44
N LEU A 31 9.45 -0.81 3.65
CA LEU A 31 8.81 -0.42 4.90
C LEU A 31 8.77 1.11 5.07
N LYS A 32 9.82 1.82 4.66
CA LYS A 32 9.82 3.29 4.68
C LYS A 32 8.70 3.84 3.78
N ASN A 33 8.67 3.44 2.52
CA ASN A 33 7.69 3.95 1.57
C ASN A 33 6.25 3.60 1.99
N LEU A 34 6.03 2.39 2.52
CA LEU A 34 4.72 2.01 3.03
C LEU A 34 4.27 2.89 4.20
N LYS A 35 5.17 3.20 5.14
CA LYS A 35 4.87 4.13 6.24
C LYS A 35 4.55 5.52 5.73
N ASP A 36 5.35 6.04 4.79
CA ASP A 36 5.13 7.37 4.20
C ASP A 36 3.75 7.46 3.54
N ILE A 37 3.32 6.42 2.82
CA ILE A 37 1.98 6.34 2.21
C ILE A 37 0.89 6.32 3.28
N VAL A 38 1.01 5.44 4.28
CA VAL A 38 0.01 5.33 5.35
C VAL A 38 -0.13 6.65 6.10
N GLU A 39 0.99 7.30 6.45
CA GLU A 39 0.99 8.59 7.13
C GLU A 39 0.32 9.67 6.29
N TYR A 40 0.63 9.74 5.00
CA TYR A 40 -0.03 10.66 4.07
C TYR A 40 -1.54 10.44 4.03
N THR A 41 -1.98 9.19 3.82
CA THR A 41 -3.41 8.88 3.76
C THR A 41 -4.15 9.11 5.07
N ALA A 42 -3.48 8.98 6.22
CA ALA A 42 -4.07 9.21 7.53
C ALA A 42 -4.20 10.70 7.87
N GLN A 43 -3.36 11.56 7.28
CA GLN A 43 -3.40 13.01 7.48
C GLN A 43 -4.39 13.70 6.52
N THR A 44 -4.62 13.12 5.35
CA THR A 44 -5.59 13.66 4.40
C THR A 44 -7.01 13.50 4.94
N GLN A 45 -7.74 14.62 5.01
CA GLN A 45 -9.16 14.65 5.38
C GLN A 45 -10.10 14.43 4.19
N GLU A 46 -9.56 14.48 2.96
CA GLU A 46 -10.32 14.19 1.75
C GLU A 46 -10.63 12.69 1.70
N VAL A 47 -11.91 12.38 1.51
CA VAL A 47 -12.39 11.02 1.30
C VAL A 47 -12.25 10.73 -0.19
N PHE A 48 -11.36 9.80 -0.53
CA PHE A 48 -11.24 9.32 -1.90
C PHE A 48 -12.06 8.06 -2.08
N PHE A 49 -12.94 8.08 -3.08
CA PHE A 49 -13.64 6.88 -3.50
C PHE A 49 -12.85 6.16 -4.58
N THR A 50 -12.76 4.86 -4.42
CA THR A 50 -12.27 3.94 -5.44
C THR A 50 -13.47 3.20 -6.07
N PRO A 51 -13.41 2.76 -7.34
CA PRO A 51 -14.46 1.94 -7.94
C PRO A 51 -14.85 0.72 -7.11
N SER A 52 -13.89 0.13 -6.38
CA SER A 52 -14.13 -0.99 -5.46
C SER A 52 -15.02 -0.65 -4.27
N ASP A 53 -15.18 0.62 -3.89
CA ASP A 53 -16.15 1.02 -2.86
C ASP A 53 -17.61 0.91 -3.36
N PHE A 54 -17.79 0.77 -4.69
CA PHE A 54 -19.08 0.69 -5.37
C PHE A 54 -19.19 -0.55 -6.26
N GLU A 55 -18.92 -1.74 -5.73
CA GLU A 55 -18.92 -3.00 -6.50
C GLU A 55 -20.20 -3.28 -7.32
N THR A 56 -21.33 -2.69 -6.94
CA THR A 56 -22.61 -2.84 -7.64
C THR A 56 -22.83 -1.85 -8.79
N LEU A 57 -21.95 -0.85 -8.93
CA LEU A 57 -22.01 0.16 -9.99
C LEU A 57 -20.87 -0.09 -10.97
N ASP A 58 -21.19 -0.17 -12.26
CA ASP A 58 -20.17 -0.19 -13.32
C ASP A 58 -19.69 1.25 -13.57
N ILE A 59 -18.89 1.75 -12.63
CA ILE A 59 -18.35 3.12 -12.63
C ILE A 59 -16.83 3.07 -12.62
N ASN A 60 -16.20 3.84 -13.49
CA ASN A 60 -14.74 3.95 -13.53
C ASN A 60 -14.24 5.14 -12.69
N GLN A 61 -12.90 5.27 -12.55
CA GLN A 61 -12.31 6.34 -11.73
C GLN A 61 -12.61 7.73 -12.31
N GLU A 62 -12.60 7.90 -13.64
CA GLU A 62 -12.88 9.21 -14.26
C GLU A 62 -14.32 9.67 -13.96
N GLU A 63 -15.28 8.75 -13.99
CA GLU A 63 -16.68 9.03 -13.66
C GLU A 63 -16.88 9.33 -12.17
N LEU A 64 -16.17 8.64 -11.28
CA LEU A 64 -16.16 8.93 -9.84
C LEU A 64 -15.57 10.32 -9.55
N ASP A 65 -14.46 10.67 -10.21
CA ASP A 65 -13.82 11.98 -10.05
C ASP A 65 -14.74 13.11 -10.53
N MET A 66 -15.60 12.89 -11.54
CA MET A 66 -16.62 13.89 -11.93
C MET A 66 -17.72 14.09 -10.88
N LEU A 67 -17.99 13.08 -10.05
CA LEU A 67 -19.05 13.14 -9.03
C LEU A 67 -18.56 13.71 -7.70
N PHE A 68 -17.27 13.49 -7.37
CA PHE A 68 -16.72 13.75 -6.04
C PHE A 68 -15.40 14.53 -6.02
N GLY A 69 -14.80 14.85 -7.17
CA GLY A 69 -13.61 15.71 -7.31
C GLY A 69 -13.94 17.19 -7.50
#